data_AF-A0AA35W988-F1
#
_entry.id   AF-A0AA35W988-F1
#
_cell.length_a   1.000
_cell.length_b   1.000
_cell.length_c   1.000
_cell.angle_alpha   90.00
_cell.angle_beta   90.00
_cell.angle_gamma   90.00
#
_symmetry.space_group_name_H-M   'P 1'
#
loop_
_entity.id
_entity.type
_entity.pdbx_description
1 polymer ?
#
loop_
_entity_poly.entity_id
_entity_poly.type
_entity_poly.pdbx_seq_one_letter_code
_entity_poly.pdbx_strand_id
1 'polypeptide(L)'
;MGERARRPRSEPAVSAVTHVLDTSAVLAHYFDEPGAEIVDRLWQDSRNRIGICVLTLPELRWRLQAEIEDEEEIDRAFKAYVDELTSGLVVDRTVAESAMALAARLRSDCR
;
A
#
# COMPACT_ATOMS: atom_id res chain seq x y z
N MET A 1 20.69 24.99 36.72
CA MET A 1 19.35 24.59 36.24
C MET A 1 19.25 25.09 34.81
N GLY A 2 19.51 24.23 33.83
CA GLY A 2 19.68 24.60 32.43
C GLY A 2 19.02 23.53 31.56
N GLU A 3 17.93 23.93 30.95
CA GLU A 3 16.97 23.16 30.18
C GLU A 3 17.65 22.46 28.99
N ARG A 4 17.74 21.12 29.04
CA ARG A 4 18.15 20.32 27.87
C ARG A 4 17.00 20.36 26.88
N ALA A 5 17.12 21.25 25.90
CA ALA A 5 16.28 21.29 24.72
C ALA A 5 16.15 19.87 24.14
N ARG A 6 14.94 19.33 24.18
CA ARG A 6 14.59 18.07 23.52
C ARG A 6 14.84 18.29 22.04
N ARG A 7 15.79 17.54 21.47
CA ARG A 7 15.95 17.48 20.01
C ARG A 7 14.58 17.12 19.41
N PRO A 8 14.07 17.84 18.40
CA PRO A 8 12.91 17.37 17.67
C PRO A 8 13.24 15.97 17.17
N ARG A 9 12.35 15.01 17.43
CA ARG A 9 12.42 13.71 16.77
C ARG A 9 12.41 14.02 15.29
N SER A 10 13.49 13.69 14.60
CA SER A 10 13.54 13.70 13.15
C SER A 10 12.31 12.93 12.68
N GLU A 11 11.36 13.64 12.07
CA GLU A 11 10.32 13.00 11.26
C GLU A 11 11.03 12.02 10.34
N PRO A 12 10.58 10.76 10.23
CA PRO A 12 11.17 9.85 9.28
C PRO A 12 11.05 10.55 7.92
N ALA A 13 12.19 10.85 7.30
CA ALA A 13 12.21 11.31 5.92
C ALA A 13 11.41 10.28 5.15
N VAL A 14 10.21 10.67 4.69
CA VAL A 14 9.35 9.81 3.89
C VAL A 14 10.18 9.46 2.68
N SER A 15 10.73 8.25 2.64
CA SER A 15 11.43 7.81 1.44
C SER A 15 10.38 7.84 0.35
N ALA A 16 10.57 8.70 -0.66
CA ALA A 16 9.55 8.94 -1.67
C ALA A 16 9.12 7.59 -2.27
N VAL A 17 7.86 7.21 -2.03
CA VAL A 17 7.29 6.00 -2.60
C VAL A 17 7.32 6.14 -4.12
N THR A 18 7.91 5.14 -4.78
CA THR A 18 8.09 5.12 -6.24
C THR A 18 6.96 4.39 -6.94
N HIS A 19 6.35 3.43 -6.25
CA HIS A 19 5.31 2.55 -6.79
C HIS A 19 4.26 2.33 -5.71
N VAL A 20 3.00 2.32 -6.12
CA VAL A 20 1.87 2.01 -5.24
C VAL A 20 1.21 0.75 -5.78
N LEU A 21 1.11 -0.29 -4.95
CA LEU A 21 0.39 -1.50 -5.33
C LEU A 21 -1.09 -1.32 -5.01
N ASP A 22 -1.91 -1.63 -6.00
CA ASP A 22 -3.34 -1.84 -5.81
C ASP A 22 -3.59 -3.22 -5.18
N THR A 23 -4.78 -3.41 -4.58
CA THR A 23 -5.19 -4.68 -3.98
C THR A 23 -5.07 -5.84 -4.98
N SER A 24 -5.45 -5.61 -6.24
CA SER A 24 -5.38 -6.64 -7.30
C SER A 24 -3.95 -7.12 -7.56
N ALA A 25 -2.95 -6.23 -7.54
CA ALA A 25 -1.55 -6.61 -7.74
C ALA A 25 -1.02 -7.48 -6.60
N VAL A 26 -1.39 -7.15 -5.35
CA VAL A 26 -1.02 -7.94 -4.17
C VAL A 26 -1.61 -9.34 -4.24
N LEU A 27 -2.88 -9.45 -4.61
CA LEU A 27 -3.56 -10.74 -4.72
C LEU A 27 -3.04 -11.58 -5.87
N ALA A 28 -2.76 -10.95 -7.03
CA ALA A 28 -2.18 -11.66 -8.15
C ALA A 28 -0.83 -12.28 -7.78
N HIS A 29 0.00 -11.54 -7.04
CA HIS A 29 1.25 -12.09 -6.52
C HIS A 29 1.02 -13.22 -5.50
N TYR A 30 0.06 -13.06 -4.58
CA TYR A 30 -0.22 -14.08 -3.58
C TYR A 30 -0.71 -15.40 -4.18
N PHE A 31 -1.61 -15.33 -5.16
CA PHE A 31 -2.22 -16.50 -5.80
C PHE A 31 -1.45 -17.01 -7.03
N ASP A 32 -0.26 -16.47 -7.30
CA ASP A 32 0.55 -16.81 -8.49
C ASP A 32 -0.23 -16.65 -9.82
N GLU A 33 -1.03 -15.57 -9.90
CA GLU A 33 -1.80 -15.21 -11.09
C GLU A 33 -0.97 -14.40 -12.10
N PRO A 34 -1.42 -14.27 -13.37
CA PRO A 34 -0.73 -13.45 -14.36
C PRO A 34 -0.46 -12.02 -13.85
N GLY A 35 0.83 -11.63 -13.86
CA GLY A 35 1.29 -10.34 -13.34
C GLY A 35 2.04 -10.43 -12.01
N ALA A 36 2.02 -11.58 -11.31
CA ALA A 36 2.83 -11.85 -10.12
C ALA A 36 4.31 -11.52 -10.34
N GLU A 37 4.85 -11.89 -11.50
CA GLU A 37 6.26 -11.68 -11.85
C GLU A 37 6.64 -10.19 -12.00
N ILE A 38 5.66 -9.32 -12.29
CA ILE A 38 5.86 -7.88 -12.29
C ILE A 38 6.08 -7.39 -10.86
N VAL A 39 5.26 -7.86 -9.91
CA VAL A 39 5.34 -7.48 -8.51
C VAL A 39 6.66 -7.97 -7.89
N ASP A 40 7.06 -9.20 -8.20
CA ASP A 40 8.36 -9.74 -7.81
C ASP A 40 9.53 -8.86 -8.27
N ARG A 41 9.54 -8.48 -9.56
CA ARG A 41 10.57 -7.60 -10.10
C ARG A 41 10.60 -6.24 -9.41
N LEU A 42 9.44 -5.72 -8.99
CA LEU A 42 9.39 -4.47 -8.25
C LEU A 42 10.07 -4.60 -6.89
N TRP A 43 9.84 -5.70 -6.15
CA TRP A 43 10.50 -5.93 -4.86
C TRP A 43 11.99 -6.27 -4.98
N GLN A 44 12.41 -6.93 -6.06
CA GLN A 44 13.82 -7.27 -6.28
C GLN A 44 14.71 -6.05 -6.54
N ASP A 45 14.17 -4.97 -7.10
CA ASP A 45 14.93 -3.74 -7.29
C ASP A 45 14.95 -2.89 -6.01
N SER A 46 16.07 -2.93 -5.30
CA SER A 46 16.31 -2.17 -4.06
C SER A 46 16.16 -0.64 -4.18
N ARG A 47 16.10 -0.09 -5.40
CA ARG A 47 15.81 1.34 -5.64
C ARG A 47 14.33 1.64 -5.51
N ASN A 48 13.47 0.63 -5.67
CA ASN A 48 12.04 0.80 -5.51
C ASN A 48 11.69 0.97 -4.03
N ARG A 49 10.74 1.86 -3.80
CA ARG A 49 10.01 2.05 -2.55
C ARG A 49 8.56 1.80 -2.87
N ILE A 50 8.02 0.74 -2.29
CA ILE A 50 6.70 0.23 -2.61
C ILE A 50 5.77 0.56 -1.45
N GLY A 51 4.65 1.21 -1.78
CA GLY A 51 3.62 1.53 -0.81
C GLY A 51 2.28 0.88 -1.15
N ILE A 52 1.40 0.82 -0.15
CA ILE A 52 -0.02 0.49 -0.33
C ILE A 52 -0.86 1.61 0.26
N CYS A 53 -2.03 1.86 -0.32
CA CYS A 53 -3.00 2.77 0.27
C CYS A 53 -3.55 2.19 1.57
N VAL A 54 -3.81 3.00 2.60
CA VAL A 54 -4.44 2.48 3.83
C VAL A 54 -5.83 1.87 3.59
N LEU A 55 -6.49 2.23 2.48
CA LEU A 55 -7.78 1.65 2.08
C LEU A 55 -7.64 0.25 1.44
N THR A 56 -6.43 -0.14 1.01
CA THR A 56 -6.12 -1.48 0.49
C THR A 56 -6.13 -2.52 1.62
N LEU A 57 -5.84 -2.14 2.87
CA LEU A 57 -5.80 -3.08 3.99
C LEU A 57 -7.14 -3.83 4.19
N PRO A 58 -8.28 -3.15 4.41
CA PRO A 58 -9.54 -3.88 4.59
C PRO A 58 -9.92 -4.68 3.35
N GLU A 59 -9.66 -4.18 2.14
CA GLU A 59 -9.97 -4.92 0.91
C GLU A 59 -9.15 -6.20 0.79
N LEU A 60 -7.83 -6.13 1.04
CA LEU A 60 -6.94 -7.28 1.02
C LEU A 60 -7.37 -8.32 2.07
N ARG A 61 -7.67 -7.89 3.31
CA ARG A 61 -8.10 -8.81 4.38
C ARG A 61 -9.38 -9.56 4.00
N TRP A 62 -10.38 -8.84 3.50
CA TRP A 62 -11.65 -9.45 3.12
C TRP A 62 -11.52 -10.39 1.93
N ARG A 63 -10.68 -10.05 0.94
CA ARG A 63 -10.46 -10.94 -0.20
C ARG A 63 -9.69 -12.20 0.19
N LEU A 64 -8.67 -12.11 1.05
CA LEU A 64 -8.01 -13.30 1.58
C LEU A 64 -8.99 -14.19 2.36
N GLN A 65 -9.86 -13.60 3.20
CA GLN A 65 -10.91 -14.33 3.91
C GLN A 65 -11.97 -14.97 3.01
N ALA A 66 -12.18 -14.42 1.81
CA ALA A 66 -13.14 -14.99 0.86
C ALA A 66 -12.59 -16.22 0.13
N GLU A 67 -11.28 -16.30 -0.05
CA GLU A 67 -10.61 -17.32 -0.88
C GLU A 67 -9.86 -18.38 -0.06
N ILE A 68 -9.55 -18.11 1.21
CA ILE A 68 -8.73 -18.97 2.08
C ILE A 68 -9.53 -19.37 3.32
N GLU A 69 -9.52 -20.67 3.67
CA GLU A 69 -10.20 -21.17 4.87
C GLU A 69 -9.33 -21.10 6.14
N ASP A 70 -8.00 -21.19 6.01
CA ASP A 70 -7.06 -21.13 7.14
C ASP A 70 -6.83 -19.68 7.59
N GLU A 71 -7.40 -19.33 8.75
CA GLU A 71 -7.25 -18.01 9.37
C GLU A 71 -5.77 -17.68 9.68
N GLU A 72 -4.95 -18.66 10.05
CA GLU A 72 -3.54 -18.41 10.32
C GLU A 72 -2.77 -18.08 9.04
N GLU A 73 -3.13 -18.72 7.92
CA GLU A 73 -2.58 -18.39 6.61
C GLU A 73 -2.94 -16.96 6.22
N ILE A 74 -4.20 -16.56 6.41
CA ILE A 74 -4.64 -15.20 6.10
C ILE A 74 -3.86 -14.17 6.93
N ASP A 75 -3.70 -14.41 8.23
CA ASP A 75 -2.95 -13.49 9.09
C ASP A 75 -1.47 -13.41 8.70
N ARG A 76 -0.85 -14.53 8.34
CA ARG A 76 0.54 -14.56 7.84
C ARG A 76 0.67 -13.78 6.54
N ALA A 77 -0.21 -14.02 5.58
CA ALA A 77 -0.20 -13.34 4.28
C ALA A 77 -0.42 -11.84 4.44
N PHE A 78 -1.44 -11.46 5.22
CA PHE A 78 -1.79 -10.07 5.46
C PHE A 78 -0.62 -9.30 6.09
N LYS A 79 -0.02 -9.87 7.14
CA LYS A 79 1.14 -9.29 7.80
C LYS A 79 2.33 -9.11 6.85
N ALA A 80 2.65 -10.13 6.05
CA ALA A 80 3.76 -10.05 5.11
C ALA A 80 3.62 -8.86 4.15
N TYR A 81 2.46 -8.70 3.50
CA TYR A 81 2.27 -7.61 2.54
C TYR A 81 2.16 -6.24 3.20
N VAL A 82 1.46 -6.13 4.32
CA VAL A 82 1.12 -4.85 4.93
C VAL A 82 2.26 -4.31 5.81
N ASP A 83 2.89 -5.17 6.60
CA ASP A 83 3.85 -4.74 7.62
C ASP A 83 5.30 -4.93 7.19
N GLU A 84 5.58 -5.92 6.33
CA GLU A 84 6.96 -6.33 6.03
C GLU A 84 7.41 -5.90 4.63
N LEU A 85 6.54 -5.99 3.63
CA LEU A 85 6.88 -5.78 2.21
C LEU A 85 6.55 -4.39 1.68
N THR A 86 5.73 -3.60 2.38
CA THR A 86 5.25 -2.31 1.87
C THR A 86 5.19 -1.23 2.94
N SER A 87 5.10 0.03 2.51
CA SER A 87 4.85 1.18 3.38
C SER A 87 3.40 1.67 3.25
N GLY A 88 2.70 1.83 4.37
CA GLY A 88 1.34 2.38 4.38
C GLY A 88 1.28 3.86 4.00
N LEU A 89 0.53 4.18 2.94
CA LEU A 89 0.23 5.53 2.50
C LEU A 89 -1.07 6.01 3.13
N VAL A 90 -0.96 7.01 4.01
CA VAL A 90 -2.11 7.61 4.67
C VAL A 90 -2.97 8.35 3.66
N VAL A 91 -4.28 8.09 3.72
CA VAL A 91 -5.29 8.86 2.98
C VAL A 91 -5.92 9.84 3.95
N ASP A 92 -5.83 11.11 3.62
CA ASP A 92 -6.55 12.17 4.31
C ASP A 92 -7.64 12.76 3.42
N ARG A 93 -8.31 13.80 3.92
CA ARG A 93 -9.32 14.53 3.18
C ARG A 93 -8.77 15.12 1.87
N THR A 94 -7.54 15.62 1.87
CA THR A 94 -6.88 16.22 0.70
C THR A 94 -6.70 15.19 -0.42
N VAL A 95 -6.26 13.98 -0.06
CA VAL A 95 -6.13 12.86 -1.00
C VAL A 95 -7.50 12.47 -1.56
N ALA A 96 -8.52 12.37 -0.71
CA ALA A 96 -9.88 12.04 -1.14
C ALA A 96 -10.47 13.09 -2.09
N GLU A 97 -10.29 14.38 -1.80
CA GLU A 97 -10.73 15.48 -2.67
C GLU A 97 -10.00 15.47 -4.02
N SER A 98 -8.71 15.17 -4.02
CA SER A 98 -7.92 15.02 -5.25
C SER A 98 -8.40 13.84 -6.10
N ALA A 99 -8.73 12.70 -5.47
CA ALA A 99 -9.29 11.54 -6.16
C ALA A 99 -10.67 11.85 -6.78
N MET A 100 -11.52 12.60 -6.08
CA MET A 100 -12.83 13.04 -6.61
C MET A 100 -12.66 13.96 -7.83
N ALA A 101 -11.73 14.91 -7.77
CA ALA A 101 -11.43 15.79 -8.91
C ALA A 101 -10.91 15.02 -10.13
N LEU A 102 -10.02 14.05 -9.90
CA LEU A 102 -9.53 13.16 -10.96
C LEU A 102 -10.67 12.37 -11.60
N ALA A 103 -11.55 11.78 -10.79
CA ALA A 103 -12.70 11.02 -11.27
C ALA A 103 -13.68 11.89 -12.09
N ALA A 104 -13.91 13.13 -11.67
CA ALA A 104 -14.74 14.07 -12.43
C ALA A 104 -14.15 14.34 -13.83
N ARG A 105 -12.83 14.57 -13.91
CA ARG A 105 -12.12 14.80 -15.18
C ARG A 105 -12.16 13.58 -16.10
N LEU A 106 -11.87 12.38 -15.58
CA LEU A 106 -11.91 11.16 -16.40
C LEU A 106 -13.33 10.87 -16.94
N ARG A 107 -14.38 11.27 -16.21
CA ARG A 107 -15.77 11.12 -16.67
C ARG A 107 -16.17 12.18 -17.70
N SER A 108 -15.61 13.38 -17.66
CA SER A 108 -15.87 14.41 -18.68
C SER A 108 -15.19 14.09 -20.00
N ASP A 109 -14.02 13.44 -19.97
CA ASP A 109 -13.22 13.14 -21.16
C ASP A 109 -13.77 11.95 -21.98
N CYS A 110 -14.65 11.14 -21.37
CA CYS A 110 -15.34 10.01 -22.02
C CYS A 110 -16.70 10.38 -22.65
N ARG A 111 -17.05 11.67 -22.73
CA ARG A 111 -18.26 12.17 -23.42
C ARG A 111 -17.90 12.86 -24.72
#